data_AF-A0A355F221-F1
#
_entry.id   AF-A0A355F221-F1
#
_cell.length_a   1.000
_cell.length_b   1.000
_cell.length_c   1.000
_cell.angle_alpha   90.00
_cell.angle_beta   90.00
_cell.angle_gamma   90.00
#
_symmetry.space_group_name_H-M   'P 1'
#
loop_
_entity.id
_entity.type
_entity.pdbx_description
1 polymer ?
#
loop_
_entity_poly.entity_id
_entity_poly.type
_entity_poly.pdbx_seq_one_letter_code
_entity_poly.pdbx_strand_id
1 'polypeptide(L)'
;MDTVSYAEFVKHADGLIDAIDLSSPGQQAGLATERAELVEALAEMKALKARQVELVAVRLETSQLLGAAIRRAKDAAMSVRAVAKGKLGPRNERLAHFGVAPVRQRSKRAPLATAKKKTQGGATGTTPGAVVSPHSKPAA
;
A
#
# COMPACT_ATOMS: atom_id res chain seq x y z
N MET A 1 -27.18 -3.63 1.02
CA MET A 1 -27.01 -2.85 -0.23
C MET A 1 -26.12 -3.70 -1.09
N ASP A 2 -26.72 -4.57 -1.91
CA ASP A 2 -25.96 -5.50 -2.74
C ASP A 2 -25.29 -4.69 -3.85
N THR A 3 -23.96 -4.70 -3.87
CA THR A 3 -23.18 -3.97 -4.87
C THR A 3 -23.16 -4.78 -6.15
N VAL A 4 -23.94 -4.36 -7.15
CA VAL A 4 -23.92 -4.95 -8.50
C VAL A 4 -22.56 -4.67 -9.14
N SER A 5 -21.94 -5.69 -9.73
CA SER A 5 -20.68 -5.53 -10.44
C SER A 5 -20.87 -4.69 -11.71
N TYR A 6 -19.89 -3.84 -12.06
CA TYR A 6 -19.90 -3.04 -13.29
C TYR A 6 -20.20 -3.88 -14.54
N ALA A 7 -19.57 -5.05 -14.66
CA ALA A 7 -19.73 -5.91 -15.83
C ALA A 7 -21.14 -6.52 -15.92
N GLU A 8 -21.75 -6.83 -14.78
CA GLU A 8 -23.12 -7.35 -14.72
C GLU A 8 -24.12 -6.26 -15.09
N PHE A 9 -23.92 -5.05 -14.55
CA PHE A 9 -24.76 -3.90 -14.86
C PHE A 9 -24.71 -3.54 -16.35
N VAL A 10 -23.51 -3.45 -16.95
CA VAL A 10 -23.36 -3.17 -18.39
C VAL A 10 -24.05 -4.23 -19.24
N LYS A 11 -23.85 -5.52 -18.94
CA LYS A 11 -24.51 -6.62 -19.66
C LYS A 11 -26.02 -6.54 -19.57
N HIS A 12 -26.55 -6.25 -18.38
CA HIS A 12 -27.98 -6.10 -18.17
C HIS A 12 -28.54 -4.92 -18.97
N ALA A 13 -27.86 -3.77 -18.96
CA ALA A 13 -28.30 -2.58 -19.67
C ALA A 13 -28.20 -2.73 -21.20
N ASP A 14 -27.11 -3.32 -21.72
CA ASP A 14 -26.97 -3.64 -23.15
C ASP A 14 -28.10 -4.62 -23.57
N GLY A 15 -28.39 -5.64 -22.75
CA GLY A 15 -29.51 -6.57 -23.02
C GLY A 15 -30.90 -5.91 -23.00
N LEU A 16 -31.09 -4.84 -22.22
CA LEU A 16 -32.34 -4.07 -22.20
C LEU A 16 -32.49 -3.24 -23.48
N ILE A 17 -31.40 -2.63 -23.98
CA ILE A 17 -31.40 -1.92 -25.26
C ILE A 17 -31.73 -2.91 -26.40
N ASP A 18 -31.08 -4.07 -26.42
CA ASP A 18 -31.33 -5.11 -27.42
C ASP A 18 -32.80 -5.58 -27.39
N ALA A 19 -33.39 -5.73 -26.21
CA ALA A 19 -34.80 -6.09 -26.06
C ALA A 19 -35.75 -5.00 -26.60
N ILE A 20 -35.43 -3.72 -26.40
CA ILE A 20 -36.20 -2.60 -26.99
C ILE A 20 -36.06 -2.64 -28.52
N ASP A 21 -34.85 -2.87 -29.04
CA ASP A 21 -34.57 -2.90 -30.48
C ASP A 21 -35.24 -4.07 -31.21
N LEU A 22 -35.55 -5.15 -30.50
CA LEU A 22 -36.29 -6.30 -31.01
C LEU A 22 -37.81 -6.19 -30.81
N SER A 23 -38.29 -5.20 -30.06
CA SER A 23 -39.72 -5.00 -29.79
C SER A 23 -40.50 -4.44 -30.98
N SER A 24 -41.83 -4.45 -30.90
CA SER A 24 -42.67 -3.94 -31.99
C SER A 24 -42.44 -2.43 -32.25
N PRO A 25 -42.57 -1.92 -33.49
CA PRO A 25 -42.29 -0.51 -33.81
C PRO A 25 -43.12 0.49 -32.99
N GLY A 26 -44.35 0.14 -32.65
CA GLY A 26 -45.21 0.98 -31.80
C GLY A 26 -44.70 1.11 -30.35
N GLN A 27 -44.10 0.04 -29.82
CA GLN A 27 -43.48 0.07 -28.48
C GLN A 27 -42.14 0.80 -28.50
N GLN A 28 -41.36 0.64 -29.58
CA GLN A 28 -40.10 1.36 -29.76
C GLN A 28 -40.30 2.87 -29.77
N ALA A 29 -41.32 3.36 -30.50
CA ALA A 29 -41.62 4.78 -30.56
C ALA A 29 -41.93 5.38 -29.17
N GLY A 30 -42.57 4.61 -28.29
CA GLY A 30 -42.89 5.05 -26.92
C GLY A 30 -41.71 5.05 -25.95
N LEU A 31 -40.60 4.39 -26.29
CA LEU A 31 -39.40 4.25 -25.44
C LEU A 31 -38.15 4.89 -26.07
N ALA A 32 -38.31 5.62 -27.17
CA ALA A 32 -37.19 6.12 -27.96
C ALA A 32 -36.28 7.08 -27.17
N THR A 33 -36.88 7.91 -26.33
CA THR A 33 -36.16 8.89 -25.50
C THR A 33 -35.35 8.19 -24.41
N GLU A 34 -35.99 7.30 -23.64
CA GLU A 34 -35.36 6.57 -22.55
C GLU A 34 -34.26 5.64 -23.06
N ARG A 35 -34.46 5.04 -24.23
CA ARG A 35 -33.42 4.27 -24.92
C ARG A 35 -32.22 5.15 -25.28
N ALA A 36 -32.45 6.34 -25.84
CA ALA A 36 -31.37 7.25 -26.22
C ALA A 36 -30.57 7.70 -24.99
N GLU A 37 -31.25 8.07 -23.90
CA GLU A 37 -30.63 8.43 -22.63
C GLU A 37 -29.80 7.27 -22.05
N LEU A 38 -30.33 6.04 -22.08
CA LEU A 38 -29.61 4.86 -21.60
C LEU A 38 -28.35 4.57 -22.42
N VAL A 39 -28.42 4.69 -23.74
CA VAL A 39 -27.27 4.51 -24.64
C VAL A 39 -26.18 5.54 -24.35
N GLU A 40 -26.57 6.81 -24.18
CA GLU A 40 -25.64 7.90 -23.84
C GLU A 40 -24.97 7.65 -22.48
N ALA A 41 -25.76 7.37 -21.44
CA ALA A 41 -25.25 7.07 -20.11
C ALA A 41 -24.30 5.85 -20.10
N LEU A 42 -24.60 4.80 -20.88
CA LEU A 42 -23.70 3.65 -21.02
C LEU A 42 -22.39 4.02 -21.72
N ALA A 43 -22.45 4.85 -22.76
CA ALA A 43 -21.26 5.31 -23.47
C ALA A 43 -20.36 6.14 -22.54
N GLU A 44 -20.94 7.08 -21.79
CA GLU A 44 -20.22 7.86 -20.78
C GLU A 44 -19.59 6.98 -19.72
N MET A 45 -20.34 6.03 -19.17
CA MET A 45 -19.85 5.12 -18.15
C MET A 45 -18.69 4.24 -18.66
N LYS A 46 -18.79 3.72 -19.89
CA LYS A 46 -17.72 2.95 -20.56
C LYS A 46 -16.47 3.83 -20.76
N ALA A 47 -16.63 5.09 -21.16
CA ALA A 47 -15.53 6.05 -21.32
C ALA A 47 -14.85 6.38 -19.98
N LEU A 48 -15.63 6.63 -18.92
CA LEU A 48 -15.10 6.85 -17.57
C LEU A 48 -14.34 5.63 -17.06
N LYS A 49 -14.84 4.42 -17.35
CA LYS A 49 -14.14 3.19 -16.97
C LYS A 49 -12.80 3.04 -17.68
N ALA A 50 -12.74 3.34 -18.98
CA ALA A 50 -11.49 3.35 -19.73
C ALA A 50 -10.48 4.35 -19.12
N ARG A 51 -10.92 5.58 -18.84
CA ARG A 51 -10.11 6.60 -18.18
C ARG A 51 -9.62 6.16 -16.79
N GLN A 52 -10.44 5.46 -16.03
CA GLN A 52 -10.03 4.90 -14.74
C GLN A 52 -8.86 3.92 -14.90
N VAL A 53 -8.91 3.04 -15.92
CA VAL A 53 -7.85 2.06 -16.19
C VAL A 53 -6.55 2.76 -16.58
N GLU A 54 -6.63 3.78 -17.44
CA GLU A 54 -5.48 4.60 -17.81
C GLU A 54 -4.84 5.28 -16.59
N LEU A 55 -5.65 5.89 -15.72
CA LEU A 55 -5.14 6.54 -14.50
C LEU A 55 -4.48 5.55 -13.53
N VAL A 56 -4.97 4.31 -13.47
CA VAL A 56 -4.31 3.25 -12.68
C VAL A 56 -2.95 2.90 -13.26
N ALA A 57 -2.81 2.82 -14.58
CA ALA A 57 -1.54 2.58 -15.24
C ALA A 57 -0.55 3.73 -14.97
N VAL A 58 -0.99 4.98 -15.14
CA VAL A 58 -0.19 6.18 -14.85
C VAL A 58 0.24 6.21 -13.38
N ARG A 59 -0.65 5.86 -12.44
CA ARG A 59 -0.32 5.76 -11.02
C ARG A 59 0.77 4.72 -10.75
N LEU A 60 0.71 3.57 -11.42
CA LEU A 60 1.72 2.52 -11.26
C LEU A 60 3.08 2.99 -11.78
N GLU A 61 3.12 3.55 -12.98
CA GLU A 61 4.34 4.10 -13.59
C GLU A 61 4.98 5.18 -12.70
N THR A 62 4.18 6.16 -12.28
CA THR A 62 4.65 7.25 -11.40
C THR A 62 5.16 6.72 -10.05
N SER A 63 4.54 5.67 -9.49
CA SER A 63 5.03 5.02 -8.27
C SER A 63 6.37 4.33 -8.48
N GLN A 64 6.58 3.68 -9.63
CA GLN A 64 7.87 3.07 -9.98
C GLN A 64 8.96 4.14 -10.16
N LEU A 65 8.66 5.22 -10.87
CA LEU A 65 9.57 6.35 -11.07
C LEU A 65 9.95 7.01 -9.73
N LEU A 66 8.98 7.21 -8.83
CA LEU A 66 9.22 7.72 -7.49
C LEU A 66 10.12 6.78 -6.69
N GLY A 67 9.86 5.47 -6.72
CA GLY A 67 10.69 4.47 -6.08
C GLY A 67 12.14 4.50 -6.59
N ALA A 68 12.34 4.62 -7.91
CA ALA A 68 13.66 4.74 -8.52
C ALA A 68 14.36 6.06 -8.13
N ALA A 69 13.65 7.18 -8.08
CA ALA A 69 14.19 8.46 -7.62
C ALA A 69 14.64 8.41 -6.16
N ILE A 70 13.84 7.80 -5.27
CA ILE A 70 14.18 7.62 -3.85
C ILE A 70 15.45 6.78 -3.70
N ARG A 71 15.60 5.69 -4.45
CA ARG A 71 16.82 4.85 -4.42
C ARG A 71 18.05 5.65 -4.82
N ARG A 72 18.00 6.36 -5.97
CA ARG A 72 19.09 7.23 -6.42
C ARG A 72 19.45 8.29 -5.39
N ALA A 73 18.47 8.91 -4.75
CA ALA A 73 18.69 9.90 -3.70
C ALA A 73 19.39 9.30 -2.48
N LYS A 74 19.02 8.07 -2.06
CA LYS A 74 19.69 7.35 -0.97
C LYS A 74 21.15 7.05 -1.30
N ASP A 75 21.42 6.56 -2.52
CA ASP A 75 22.77 6.24 -2.96
C ASP A 75 23.65 7.49 -3.01
N ALA A 76 23.13 8.60 -3.55
CA ALA A 76 23.80 9.90 -3.53
C ALA A 76 24.09 10.37 -2.10
N ALA A 77 23.11 10.27 -1.20
CA ALA A 77 23.28 10.64 0.21
C ALA A 77 24.31 9.74 0.93
N MET A 78 24.40 8.46 0.58
CA MET A 78 25.45 7.58 1.08
C MET A 78 26.83 7.99 0.58
N SER A 79 26.96 8.30 -0.72
CA SER A 79 28.20 8.78 -1.33
C SER A 79 28.69 10.09 -0.66
N VAL A 80 27.80 11.07 -0.48
CA VAL A 80 28.12 12.32 0.22
C VAL A 80 28.64 12.06 1.63
N ARG A 81 27.97 11.18 2.39
CA ARG A 81 28.40 10.82 3.75
C ARG A 81 29.75 10.10 3.77
N ALA A 82 30.01 9.23 2.80
CA ALA A 82 31.30 8.55 2.65
C ALA A 82 32.42 9.55 2.36
N VAL A 83 32.21 10.49 1.43
CA VAL A 83 33.17 11.55 1.11
C VAL A 83 33.43 12.45 2.32
N ALA A 84 32.38 12.86 3.05
CA ALA A 84 32.52 13.67 4.26
C ALA A 84 33.36 12.96 5.33
N LYS A 85 33.10 11.67 5.56
CA LYS A 85 33.89 10.83 6.50
C LYS A 85 35.35 10.70 6.08
N GLY A 86 35.62 10.53 4.77
CA GLY A 86 36.97 10.47 4.22
C GLY A 86 37.75 11.78 4.39
N LYS A 87 37.09 12.94 4.17
CA LYS A 87 37.72 14.27 4.26
C LYS A 87 37.93 14.76 5.69
N LEU A 88 36.94 14.58 6.58
CA LEU A 88 36.98 15.12 7.94
C LEU A 88 37.68 14.19 8.96
N GLY A 89 37.75 12.90 8.65
CA GLY A 89 38.25 11.87 9.55
C GLY A 89 37.17 11.33 10.51
N PRO A 90 37.33 10.09 11.01
CA PRO A 90 36.27 9.36 11.70
C PRO A 90 35.91 9.89 13.10
N ARG A 91 36.78 10.68 13.74
CA ARG A 91 36.56 11.22 15.10
C ARG A 91 36.09 12.69 15.09
N ASN A 92 35.87 13.27 13.92
CA ASN A 92 35.54 14.68 13.81
C ASN A 92 34.06 14.94 14.11
N GLU A 93 33.79 15.80 15.10
CA GLU A 93 32.44 16.15 15.54
C GLU A 93 31.61 16.85 14.44
N ARG A 94 32.27 17.49 13.46
CA ARG A 94 31.59 18.09 12.30
C ARG A 94 30.83 17.09 11.42
N LEU A 95 31.10 15.78 11.56
CA LEU A 95 30.35 14.73 10.87
C LEU A 95 28.86 14.70 11.22
N ALA A 96 28.48 15.19 12.41
CA ALA A 96 27.09 15.25 12.85
C ALA A 96 26.21 16.09 11.91
N HIS A 97 26.76 17.16 11.31
CA HIS A 97 26.04 18.01 10.33
C HIS A 97 25.67 17.26 9.05
N PHE A 98 26.38 16.18 8.74
CA PHE A 98 26.12 15.31 7.58
C PHE A 98 25.30 14.06 7.96
N GLY A 99 24.73 14.01 9.17
CA GLY A 99 24.00 12.85 9.67
C GLY A 99 24.88 11.61 9.86
N VAL A 100 26.17 11.80 10.13
CA VAL A 100 27.14 10.72 10.42
C VAL A 100 27.60 10.85 11.87
N ALA A 101 27.43 9.81 12.67
CA ALA A 101 27.92 9.80 14.05
C ALA A 101 29.46 9.64 14.09
N PRO A 102 30.19 10.54 14.78
CA PRO A 102 31.63 10.41 14.99
C PRO A 102 31.97 9.17 15.84
N VAL A 103 33.13 8.56 15.58
CA VAL A 103 33.66 7.46 16.39
C VAL A 103 34.17 8.03 17.71
N ARG A 104 33.40 7.83 18.78
CA ARG A 104 33.79 8.18 20.15
C ARG A 104 34.30 6.94 20.87
N GLN A 105 35.32 7.13 21.71
CA GLN A 105 35.83 6.05 22.54
C GLN A 105 34.73 5.66 23.54
N ARG A 106 34.21 4.45 23.43
CA ARG A 106 33.21 3.93 24.35
C ARG A 106 33.88 3.78 25.71
N SER A 107 33.42 4.49 26.75
CA SER A 107 33.92 4.27 28.10
C SER A 107 33.62 2.82 28.49
N LYS A 108 34.64 2.08 28.93
CA LYS A 108 34.45 0.74 29.47
C LYS A 108 33.63 0.89 30.75
N ARG A 109 32.36 0.49 30.75
CA ARG A 109 31.59 0.37 32.00
C ARG A 109 32.27 -0.67 32.87
N ALA A 110 32.57 -0.31 34.12
CA ALA A 110 33.08 -1.24 35.12
C ALA A 110 32.07 -2.40 35.31
N PRO A 111 32.53 -3.66 35.48
CA PRO A 111 31.63 -4.76 35.74
C PRO A 111 30.92 -4.51 37.08
N LEU A 112 29.58 -4.49 37.07
CA LEU A 112 28.81 -4.52 38.31
C LEU A 112 29.13 -5.82 39.02
N ALA A 113 29.73 -5.71 40.22
CA ALA A 113 29.96 -6.83 41.10
C ALA A 113 28.64 -7.58 41.33
N THR A 114 28.61 -8.87 40.99
CA THR A 114 27.49 -9.77 41.25
C THR A 114 27.29 -9.92 42.76
N ALA A 115 26.34 -9.20 43.32
CA ALA A 115 25.83 -9.47 44.65
C ALA A 115 24.99 -10.76 44.61
N LYS A 116 25.56 -11.85 45.14
CA LYS A 116 24.83 -13.07 45.48
C LYS A 116 23.68 -12.71 46.42
N LYS A 117 22.43 -13.04 46.06
CA LYS A 117 21.38 -13.27 47.05
C LYS A 117 20.58 -14.52 46.68
N LYS A 118 20.82 -15.56 47.48
CA LYS A 118 20.13 -16.84 47.51
C LYS A 118 19.09 -16.75 48.62
N THR A 119 17.81 -16.93 48.33
CA THR A 119 16.82 -17.51 49.27
C THR A 119 15.58 -17.96 48.51
N GLN A 120 15.30 -19.26 48.65
CA GLN A 120 14.09 -19.98 48.27
C GLN A 120 12.89 -19.54 49.12
N GLY A 121 11.66 -19.72 48.59
CA GLY A 121 10.51 -20.09 49.41
C GLY A 121 9.13 -19.62 48.91
N GLY A 122 8.30 -20.55 48.44
CA GLY A 122 6.85 -20.58 48.73
C GLY A 122 5.87 -20.13 47.63
N ALA A 123 4.95 -21.03 47.30
CA ALA A 123 3.82 -20.93 46.36
C ALA A 123 2.76 -19.87 46.78
N THR A 124 1.74 -19.44 46.02
CA THR A 124 0.79 -20.08 45.10
C THR A 124 0.06 -18.97 44.28
N GLY A 125 -0.52 -19.32 43.12
CA GLY A 125 -1.83 -18.76 42.74
C GLY A 125 -1.92 -17.89 41.48
N THR A 126 -2.54 -18.49 40.46
CA THR A 126 -3.53 -17.88 39.53
C THR A 126 -3.05 -17.35 38.17
N THR A 127 -3.62 -18.00 37.14
CA THR A 127 -3.51 -17.87 35.68
C THR A 127 -4.04 -16.53 35.15
N PRO A 128 -3.69 -16.14 33.90
CA PRO A 128 -4.58 -16.47 32.78
C PRO A 128 -3.88 -16.73 31.43
N GLY A 129 -4.51 -17.59 30.63
CA GLY A 129 -4.65 -17.32 29.19
C GLY A 129 -3.59 -17.89 28.26
N ALA A 130 -3.68 -19.21 28.00
CA ALA A 130 -3.30 -19.74 26.70
C ALA A 130 -4.25 -19.16 25.63
N VAL A 131 -3.71 -18.43 24.66
CA VAL A 131 -4.34 -18.25 23.34
C VAL A 131 -3.30 -18.63 22.31
N VAL A 132 -3.32 -19.90 21.94
CA VAL A 132 -2.80 -20.36 20.65
C VAL A 132 -3.88 -19.99 19.64
N SER A 133 -3.58 -19.06 18.74
CA SER A 133 -4.38 -18.86 17.53
C SER A 133 -3.77 -19.68 16.39
N PRO A 134 -4.47 -20.71 15.88
CA PRO A 134 -4.17 -21.34 14.60
C PRO A 134 -4.88 -20.62 13.44
N HIS A 135 -4.49 -20.96 12.21
CA HIS A 135 -5.03 -20.59 10.87
C HIS A 135 -4.21 -19.50 10.15
N SER A 136 -3.77 -19.64 8.89
CA SER A 136 -4.29 -20.47 7.78
C SER A 136 -3.27 -20.60 6.61
N LYS A 137 -3.38 -21.73 5.89
CA LYS A 137 -3.05 -22.06 4.47
C LYS A 137 -2.10 -21.15 3.65
N PRO A 138 -1.28 -21.77 2.79
CA PRO A 138 -1.72 -21.81 1.38
C PRO A 138 -1.75 -23.23 0.79
N ALA A 139 -2.74 -23.44 -0.07
CA ALA A 139 -2.82 -24.55 -1.01
C ALA A 139 -2.91 -23.97 -2.43
N ALA A 140 -2.47 -24.78 -3.38
CA ALA A 140 -2.33 -24.59 -4.83
C ALA A 140 -1.01 -23.92 -5.27
#